data_AF-A0A7C6PDW2-F1
#
_entry.id   AF-A0A7C6PDW2-F1
#
_cell.length_a   1.000
_cell.length_b   1.000
_cell.length_c   1.000
_cell.angle_alpha   90.00
_cell.angle_beta   90.00
_cell.angle_gamma   90.00
#
_symmetry.space_group_name_H-M   'P 1'
#
loop_
_entity.id
_entity.type
_entity.pdbx_description
1 polymer ?
#
loop_
_entity_poly.entity_id
_entity_poly.type
_entity_poly.pdbx_seq_one_letter_code
_entity_poly.pdbx_strand_id
1 'polypeptide(L)' 'MHVDKKNEALDGVKCVVNTCHYHVPGDQCSAAKIEIQPRNASSTEETDCATFRPNDQQSMK' A
#
# COMPACT_ATOMS: atom_id res chain seq x y z
N MET A 1 -12.16 2.37 -1.25
CA MET A 1 -11.92 3.05 0.04
C MET A 1 -11.02 4.27 -0.20
N HIS A 2 -11.29 5.39 0.46
CA HIS A 2 -10.35 6.51 0.53
C HIS A 2 -9.46 6.28 1.76
N VAL A 3 -8.14 6.37 1.58
CA VAL A 3 -7.16 6.21 2.66
C VAL A 3 -6.23 7.41 2.60
N ASP A 4 -6.10 8.10 3.72
CA ASP A 4 -5.22 9.26 3.82
C ASP A 4 -3.75 8.85 3.77
N LYS A 5 -2.92 9.70 3.16
CA LYS A 5 -1.46 9.61 3.22
C LYS A 5 -0.95 10.49 4.36
N LYS A 6 -0.12 9.93 5.24
CA LYS A 6 0.49 10.61 6.39
C LYS A 6 1.93 11.02 6.09
N ASN A 7 2.49 11.91 6.91
CA ASN A 7 3.90 12.28 6.88
C ASN A 7 4.81 11.27 7.60
N GLU A 8 4.22 10.31 8.32
CA GLU A 8 4.91 9.31 9.13
C GLU A 8 4.69 7.92 8.54
N ALA A 9 5.65 7.03 8.76
CA ALA A 9 5.52 5.63 8.39
C ALA A 9 4.51 4.92 9.30
N LEU A 10 3.69 4.07 8.71
CA LEU A 10 2.82 3.14 9.40
C LEU A 10 3.67 2.03 10.02
N ASP A 11 3.76 2.05 11.35
CA ASP A 11 4.54 1.08 12.11
C ASP A 11 4.07 -0.37 11.84
N GLY A 12 5.02 -1.29 11.78
CA GLY A 12 4.77 -2.71 11.50
C GLY A 12 4.43 -3.07 10.05
N VAL A 13 4.41 -2.11 9.11
CA VAL A 13 4.09 -2.37 7.69
C VAL A 13 5.25 -2.03 6.76
N LYS A 14 5.80 -3.06 6.11
CA LYS A 14 6.78 -2.91 5.02
C LYS A 14 6.06 -2.80 3.67
N CYS A 15 6.27 -1.71 2.94
CA CYS A 15 5.75 -1.53 1.59
C CYS A 15 6.92 -1.44 0.62
N VAL A 16 7.20 -2.52 -0.11
CA VAL A 16 8.27 -2.58 -1.13
C VAL A 16 7.80 -2.18 -2.53
N VAL A 17 6.49 -1.99 -2.70
CA VAL A 17 5.87 -1.69 -3.98
C VAL A 17 6.11 -0.21 -4.29
N ASN A 18 7.25 0.10 -4.91
CA ASN A 18 7.67 1.47 -5.21
C ASN A 18 6.74 2.24 -6.17
N THR A 19 5.82 1.53 -6.81
CA THR A 19 4.75 2.09 -7.65
C THR A 19 3.51 2.51 -6.83
N CYS A 20 3.46 2.15 -5.55
CA CYS A 20 2.38 2.53 -4.63
C CYS A 20 2.50 4.00 -4.23
N HIS A 21 1.40 4.74 -4.32
CA HIS A 21 1.28 6.12 -3.89
C HIS A 21 1.72 6.33 -2.43
N TYR A 22 1.53 5.31 -1.58
CA TYR A 22 1.87 5.35 -0.16
C TYR A 22 3.29 4.87 0.15
N HIS A 23 4.04 4.37 -0.84
CA HIS A 23 5.44 3.98 -0.63
C HIS A 23 6.29 5.22 -0.32
N VAL A 24 7.11 5.14 0.73
CA VAL A 24 8.12 6.15 1.09
C VAL A 24 9.50 5.49 1.29
N PRO A 25 10.60 6.26 1.25
CA PRO A 25 11.95 5.68 1.33
C PRO A 25 12.16 4.74 2.52
N GLY A 26 12.95 3.68 2.32
CA GLY A 26 13.19 2.66 3.35
C GLY A 26 12.16 1.52 3.39
N ASP A 27 11.47 1.26 2.27
CA ASP A 27 10.39 0.26 2.14
C ASP A 27 9.25 0.48 3.15
N GLN A 28 8.93 1.73 3.45
CA GLN A 28 7.93 2.11 4.44
C GLN A 28 6.62 2.49 3.77
N CYS A 29 5.51 2.25 4.48
CA CYS A 29 4.17 2.66 4.05
C CYS A 29 3.75 3.95 4.77
N SER A 30 3.26 4.94 4.05
CA SER A 30 2.72 6.20 4.61
C SER A 30 1.20 6.23 4.65
N ALA A 31 0.52 5.12 4.34
CA ALA A 31 -0.93 5.04 4.45
C ALA A 31 -1.37 5.14 5.92
N ALA A 32 -2.47 5.84 6.19
CA ALA A 32 -3.01 5.96 7.55
C ALA A 32 -3.38 4.60 8.19
N LYS A 33 -3.73 3.63 7.35
CA LYS A 33 -4.01 2.22 7.65
C LYS A 33 -3.90 1.41 6.36
N ILE A 34 -3.77 0.09 6.46
CA ILE A 34 -3.88 -0.81 5.32
C ILE A 34 -5.12 -1.69 5.44
N GLU A 35 -5.56 -2.21 4.30
CA GLU A 35 -6.59 -3.23 4.18
C GLU A 35 -6.07 -4.33 3.25
N ILE A 36 -6.13 -5.58 3.72
CA ILE A 36 -5.75 -6.77 2.96
C ILE A 36 -7.04 -7.50 2.57
N GLN A 37 -7.11 -7.94 1.32
CA GLN A 37 -8.30 -8.61 0.73
C GLN A 37 -7.88 -9.82 -0.13
N PRO A 38 -8.80 -10.76 -0.43
CA PRO A 38 -10.19 -10.85 0.03
C PRO A 38 -10.33 -11.46 1.44
N ARG A 39 -11.51 -11.31 2.05
CA ARG A 39 -11.82 -11.82 3.41
C ARG A 39 -11.59 -13.33 3.58
N ASN A 40 -11.81 -14.11 2.52
CA ASN A 40 -11.78 -15.57 2.55
C ASN A 40 -10.63 -16.12 1.68
N ALA A 41 -9.48 -15.44 1.68
CA ALA A 41 -8.29 -15.90 0.96
C ALA A 41 -7.87 -17.28 1.48
N SER A 42 -7.63 -18.22 0.56
CA SER A 42 -7.23 -19.60 0.87
C SER A 42 -5.74 -19.85 0.63
N SER A 43 -5.07 -18.91 -0.02
CA SER A 43 -3.65 -18.93 -0.35
C SER A 43 -3.04 -17.54 -0.19
N THR A 44 -1.71 -17.46 -0.10
CA THR A 44 -1.00 -16.18 0.01
C THR A 44 -1.12 -15.35 -1.26
N GLU A 45 -1.18 -16.01 -2.42
CA GLU A 45 -1.25 -15.39 -3.74
C GLU A 45 -2.60 -14.70 -3.98
N GLU A 46 -3.63 -15.07 -3.22
CA GLU A 46 -4.93 -14.38 -3.23
C GLU A 46 -4.92 -13.07 -2.43
N THR A 47 -3.93 -12.88 -1.53
CA THR A 47 -3.93 -11.71 -0.65
C THR A 47 -3.31 -10.49 -1.34
N ASP A 48 -4.09 -9.43 -1.45
CA ASP A 48 -3.69 -8.16 -2.03
C ASP A 48 -3.84 -7.01 -1.04
N CYS A 49 -2.95 -6.01 -1.17
CA CYS A 49 -3.11 -4.73 -0.49
C CYS A 49 -4.18 -3.90 -1.20
N ALA A 50 -5.42 -3.97 -0.74
CA ALA A 50 -6.54 -3.18 -1.28
C ALA A 50 -6.38 -1.66 -1.07
N THR A 51 -5.39 -1.25 -0.26
CA THR A 51 -4.96 0.14 -0.09
C THR A 51 -4.06 0.62 -1.23
N PHE A 52 -3.56 -0.26 -2.10
CA PHE A 52 -2.73 0.12 -3.23
C PHE A 52 -3.43 1.19 -4.10
N ARG A 53 -2.67 2.24 -4.39
CA ARG A 53 -2.99 3.25 -5.39
C ARG A 53 -1.75 3.44 -6.24
N PRO A 54 -1.85 3.49 -7.57
CA PRO A 54 -0.68 3.81 -8.38
C PRO A 54 -0.23 5.24 -8.05
N ASN A 55 1.08 5.44 -7.96
CA ASN A 55 1.65 6.78 -7.85
C ASN A 55 1.44 7.52 -9.18
N ASP A 56 0.86 8.73 -9.15
CA ASP A 56 0.52 9.52 -10.34
C ASP A 56 1.73 9.75 -11.27
N GLN A 57 2.95 9.77 -10.71
CA GLN A 57 4.19 9.92 -11.50
C GLN A 57 4.50 8.73 -12.44
N GLN A 58 3.86 7.58 -12.27
CA GLN A 58 4.02 6.42 -13.16
C GLN A 58 2.85 6.21 -14.13
N SER A 59 1.71 6.88 -13.91
CA SER A 59 0.54 6.76 -14.81
C SER A 59 0.70 7.54 -16.13
N MET A 60 1.79 8.31 -16.27
CA MET A 60 2.11 9.11 -17.46
C MET A 60 3.32 8.57 -18.26
N LYS A 61 3.73 7.32 -18.00
CA LYS A 61 4.74 6.61 -18.79
C LYS A 61 4.10 5.49 -19.60
#